data_AF-Q1IJG2-F1
#
_entry.id   AF-Q1IJG2-F1
#
_cell.length_a   1.000
_cell.length_b   1.000
_cell.length_c   1.000
_cell.angle_alpha   90.00
_cell.angle_beta   90.00
_cell.angle_gamma   90.00
#
_symmetry.space_group_name_H-M   'P 1'
#
loop_
_entity.id
_entity.type
_entity.pdbx_description
1 polymer ?
#
loop_
_entity_poly.entity_id
_entity_poly.type
_entity_poly.pdbx_seq_one_letter_code
_entity_poly.pdbx_strand_id
1 'polypeptide(L)' 'MLYPPRRGASHASFLAASRGRPPDIQVFMIRKMSSGKFRLYSKKKDTKTGKRRNLGTFSTRAAAEKHERAVQFFKRAG' A
#
# COMPACT_ATOMS: atom_id res chain seq x y z
N MET A 1 57.62 -9.78 -5.61
CA MET A 1 56.62 -8.78 -5.16
C MET A 1 55.60 -9.49 -4.28
N LEU A 2 55.61 -9.23 -2.97
CA LEU A 2 54.64 -9.76 -2.02
C LEU A 2 53.36 -8.92 -2.05
N TYR A 3 52.19 -9.55 -2.15
CA TYR A 3 50.92 -8.92 -1.78
C TYR A 3 50.66 -9.15 -0.28
N PRO A 4 50.23 -8.12 0.48
CA PRO A 4 49.78 -8.32 1.86
C PRO A 4 48.35 -8.89 1.90
N PRO A 5 47.98 -9.72 2.90
CA PRO A 5 46.59 -10.05 3.18
C PRO A 5 46.01 -9.04 4.18
N ARG A 6 44.84 -8.46 3.88
CA ARG A 6 44.04 -7.71 4.85
C ARG A 6 42.60 -8.22 4.89
N ARG A 7 42.39 -9.04 5.93
CA ARG A 7 41.24 -9.15 6.86
C ARG A 7 39.84 -8.81 6.34
N GLY A 8 38.91 -9.69 6.68
CA GLY A 8 37.51 -9.64 6.33
C GLY A 8 36.74 -8.44 6.87
N ALA A 9 35.66 -8.16 6.18
CA ALA A 9 34.47 -7.53 6.70
C ALA A 9 33.28 -8.28 6.08
N SER A 10 32.70 -9.18 6.87
CA SER A 10 31.29 -9.53 6.73
C SER A 10 30.46 -8.26 6.87
N HIS A 11 29.39 -8.14 6.08
CA HIS A 11 28.01 -7.82 6.49
C HIS A 11 27.20 -7.39 5.25
N ALA A 12 26.21 -8.21 4.95
CA ALA A 12 25.04 -7.99 4.12
C ALA A 12 24.85 -6.60 3.47
N SER A 13 24.76 -6.59 2.15
CA SER A 13 24.09 -5.53 1.39
C SER A 13 22.86 -6.12 0.68
N PHE A 14 21.87 -6.54 1.48
CA PHE A 14 20.54 -6.83 0.96
C PHE A 14 19.89 -5.51 0.48
N LEU A 15 19.35 -5.56 -0.74
CA LEU A 15 18.30 -4.67 -1.28
C LEU A 15 18.74 -3.32 -1.88
N ALA A 16 19.37 -3.40 -3.05
CA ALA A 16 19.13 -2.42 -4.10
C ALA A 16 17.69 -2.55 -4.64
N ALA A 17 16.78 -1.64 -4.24
CA ALA A 17 15.56 -1.28 -4.99
C ALA A 17 14.78 -0.11 -4.35
N SER A 18 15.46 0.98 -4.00
CA SER A 18 14.80 2.26 -3.66
C SER A 18 14.57 3.10 -4.93
N ARG A 19 13.88 2.54 -5.93
CA ARG A 19 13.30 3.35 -7.02
C ARG A 19 11.92 3.83 -6.59
N GLY A 20 11.89 5.04 -6.01
CA GLY A 20 10.72 5.91 -5.87
C GLY A 20 9.42 5.25 -5.38
N ARG A 21 9.26 5.06 -4.06
CA ARG A 21 7.89 4.95 -3.53
C ARG A 21 7.27 6.37 -3.57
N PRO A 22 6.27 6.64 -4.42
CA PRO A 22 5.53 7.89 -4.29
C PRO A 22 4.94 7.98 -2.88
N PRO A 23 4.75 9.20 -2.33
CA PRO A 23 4.17 9.37 -1.02
C PRO A 23 2.87 8.58 -0.98
N ASP A 24 2.74 7.76 0.06
CA ASP A 24 1.52 7.06 0.37
C ASP A 24 0.44 8.13 0.56
N ILE A 25 -0.33 8.45 -0.49
CA ILE A 25 -1.49 9.34 -0.43
C ILE A 25 -2.47 8.67 0.54
N GLN A 26 -2.31 9.00 1.83
CA GLN A 26 -3.02 8.42 2.96
C GLN A 26 -4.48 8.92 3.07
N VAL A 27 -4.99 9.70 2.12
CA VAL A 27 -6.23 10.46 2.35
C VAL A 27 -7.42 10.10 1.48
N PHE A 28 -7.27 9.30 0.42
CA PHE A 28 -8.42 8.92 -0.40
C PHE A 28 -8.43 7.42 -0.66
N MET A 29 -9.05 6.67 0.27
CA MET A 29 -9.37 5.25 0.07
C MET A 29 -10.15 5.02 -1.24
N ILE A 30 -10.82 6.04 -1.78
CA ILE A 30 -11.55 5.99 -3.04
C ILE A 30 -10.70 6.56 -4.18
N ARG A 31 -10.44 5.76 -5.21
CA ARG A 31 -9.74 6.17 -6.43
C ARG A 31 -10.67 6.14 -7.64
N LYS A 32 -10.65 7.17 -8.48
CA LYS A 32 -11.34 7.19 -9.78
C LYS A 32 -10.53 6.39 -10.80
N MET A 33 -11.19 5.52 -11.56
CA MET A 33 -10.62 4.75 -12.67
C MET A 33 -10.78 5.53 -13.98
N SER A 34 -9.94 5.21 -14.97
CA SER A 34 -10.07 5.72 -16.35
C SER A 34 -11.42 5.36 -16.97
N SER A 35 -12.03 4.24 -16.54
CA SER A 35 -13.37 3.81 -16.93
C SER A 35 -14.52 4.60 -16.30
N GLY A 36 -14.23 5.64 -15.50
CA GLY A 36 -15.23 6.45 -14.81
C GLY A 36 -15.78 5.84 -13.51
N LYS A 37 -15.42 4.58 -13.20
CA LYS A 37 -15.79 3.91 -11.94
C LYS A 37 -14.90 4.35 -10.77
N PHE A 38 -15.37 4.16 -9.55
CA PHE A 38 -14.70 4.50 -8.30
C PHE A 38 -14.34 3.24 -7.54
N ARG A 39 -13.08 3.04 -7.17
CA ARG A 39 -12.62 1.87 -6.42
C ARG A 39 -12.27 2.25 -5.00
N LEU A 40 -12.82 1.54 -4.02
CA LEU A 40 -12.50 1.69 -2.60
C LEU A 40 -11.39 0.70 -2.20
N TYR A 41 -10.36 1.20 -1.55
CA TYR A 41 -9.25 0.43 -1.01
C TYR A 41 -9.30 0.38 0.52
N SER A 42 -8.71 -0.66 1.10
CA SER A 42 -8.53 -0.76 2.55
C SER A 42 -7.57 0.31 3.08
N LYS A 43 -7.85 0.80 4.30
CA LYS A 43 -7.01 1.78 4.99
C LYS A 43 -5.64 1.18 5.30
N LYS A 44 -5.65 0.00 5.92
CA LYS A 44 -4.46 -0.79 6.24
C LYS A 44 -4.01 -1.60 5.03
N LYS A 45 -2.70 -1.70 4.86
CA LYS A 45 -2.08 -2.63 3.92
C LYS A 45 -2.06 -4.03 4.54
N ASP A 46 -2.13 -5.03 3.69
CA ASP A 46 -1.87 -6.41 4.08
C ASP A 46 -0.42 -6.54 4.54
N THR A 47 -0.21 -7.14 5.72
CA THR A 47 1.12 -7.31 6.32
C THR A 47 1.96 -8.34 5.58
N LYS A 48 1.34 -9.29 4.87
CA LYS A 48 2.03 -10.34 4.12
C LYS A 48 2.44 -9.88 2.72
N THR A 49 1.55 -9.16 2.03
CA THR A 49 1.74 -8.79 0.61
C THR A 49 2.09 -7.32 0.40
N GLY A 50 1.93 -6.47 1.42
CA GLY A 50 2.15 -5.02 1.34
C GLY A 50 1.11 -4.26 0.52
N LYS A 51 0.08 -4.95 0.01
CA LYS A 51 -0.94 -4.40 -0.89
C LYS A 51 -2.20 -3.98 -0.13
N ARG A 52 -2.89 -2.94 -0.63
CA ARG A 52 -4.24 -2.59 -0.15
C ARG A 52 -5.27 -3.49 -0.82
N ARG A 53 -6.24 -3.97 -0.05
CA ARG A 53 -7.33 -4.78 -0.58
C ARG A 53 -8.36 -3.89 -1.27
N ASN A 54 -8.89 -4.35 -2.40
CA ASN A 54 -10.05 -3.73 -3.03
C ASN A 54 -11.29 -4.13 -2.23
N LEU A 55 -11.99 -3.14 -1.65
CA LEU A 55 -13.22 -3.32 -0.88
C LEU A 55 -14.47 -3.21 -1.76
N GLY A 56 -14.34 -2.73 -3.00
CA GLY A 56 -15.44 -2.64 -3.94
C GLY A 56 -15.17 -1.65 -5.07
N THR A 57 -15.87 -1.84 -6.19
CA THR A 57 -15.92 -0.88 -7.30
C THR A 57 -17.34 -0.36 -7.45
N PHE A 58 -17.49 0.96 -7.40
CA PHE A 58 -18.75 1.69 -7.42
C PHE A 58 -18.85 2.53 -8.70
N SER A 59 -20.05 2.74 -9.20
CA SER A 59 -20.31 3.61 -10.35
C SER A 59 -20.19 5.10 -9.98
N THR A 60 -20.46 5.46 -8.73
CA THR A 60 -20.44 6.85 -8.25
C THR A 60 -19.54 7.01 -7.02
N ARG A 61 -19.05 8.24 -6.82
CA ARG A 61 -18.26 8.61 -5.63
C ARG A 61 -19.08 8.49 -4.35
N ALA A 62 -20.33 8.95 -4.39
CA ALA A 62 -21.23 8.91 -3.24
C ALA A 62 -21.51 7.48 -2.75
N ALA A 63 -21.63 6.51 -3.66
CA ALA A 63 -21.81 5.11 -3.28
C ALA A 63 -20.57 4.55 -2.57
N ALA A 64 -19.36 4.91 -3.06
CA ALA A 64 -18.11 4.51 -2.41
C ALA A 64 -17.94 5.14 -1.02
N GLU A 65 -18.36 6.40 -0.83
CA GLU A 65 -18.32 7.09 0.47
C GLU A 65 -19.31 6.50 1.49
N LYS A 66 -20.54 6.18 1.06
CA LYS A 66 -21.52 5.49 1.92
C LYS A 66 -20.98 4.13 2.37
N HIS A 67 -20.35 3.39 1.46
CA HIS A 67 -19.75 2.09 1.79
C HIS A 67 -18.56 2.22 2.74
N GLU A 68 -17.73 3.25 2.59
CA GLU A 68 -16.63 3.53 3.52
C GLU A 68 -17.15 3.78 4.95
N ARG A 69 -18.17 4.62 5.11
CA ARG A 69 -18.82 4.86 6.41
C ARG A 69 -19.40 3.60 7.01
N ALA A 70 -20.07 2.77 6.21
CA ALA A 70 -20.60 1.49 6.65
C ALA A 70 -19.48 0.56 7.15
N VAL A 71 -18.39 0.43 6.38
CA VAL A 71 -17.22 -0.39 6.76
C VAL A 71 -16.56 0.09 8.06
N GLN A 72 -16.51 1.40 8.32
CA GLN A 72 -16.01 1.91 9.60
C GLN A 72 -16.97 1.62 10.76
N PHE A 73 -18.27 1.73 10.53
CA PHE A 73 -19.30 1.48 11.53
C PHE A 73 -19.30 0.02 11.99
N PHE A 74 -19.26 -0.94 11.05
CA PHE A 74 -19.24 -2.37 11.37
C PHE A 74 -17.98 -2.82 12.14
N LYS A 75 -16.87 -2.07 12.07
CA LYS A 75 -15.65 -2.39 12.83
C LYS A 75 -15.67 -1.92 14.29
N ARG A 76 -16.65 -1.11 14.68
CA ARG A 76 -16.78 -0.58 16.06
C ARG A 76 -17.84 -1.29 16.90
N ALA A 77 -18.69 -2.10 16.26
CA ALA A 77 -19.83 -2.76 16.89
C ALA A 77 -19.53 -4.21 17.34
N GLY A 78 -18.25 -4.56 17.54
CA GLY A 78 -17.80 -5.87 18.01
C GLY A 78 -16.60 -5.74 18.93
#